data_AF-A0A6L7TS67-F1
#
_entry.id   AF-A0A6L7TS67-F1
#
_cell.length_a   1.000
_cell.length_b   1.000
_cell.length_c   1.000
_cell.angle_alpha   90.00
_cell.angle_beta   90.00
_cell.angle_gamma   90.00
#
_symmetry.space_group_name_H-M   'P 1'
#
loop_
_entity.id
_entity.type
_entity.pdbx_description
1 polymer ?
#
loop_
_entity_poly.entity_id
_entity_poly.type
_entity_poly.pdbx_seq_one_letter_code
_entity_poly.pdbx_strand_id
1 'polypeptide(L)' 'MGRKDRERFLRLKESNPYYQGFRGSATATVAAPPPQPVTESVTCSVCNRRRNVNVENLPEDRSEYVCLRCQDEQAP' A
#
# COMPACT_ATOMS: atom_id res chain seq x y z
N MET A 1 19.37 34.34 -1.64
CA MET A 1 18.42 33.52 -0.85
C MET A 1 18.05 34.28 0.41
N GLY A 2 16.75 34.42 0.71
CA GLY A 2 16.26 35.25 1.81
C GLY A 2 16.44 34.60 3.18
N ARG A 3 16.63 35.40 4.22
CA ARG A 3 16.84 34.98 5.63
C ARG A 3 15.81 33.95 6.11
N LYS A 4 14.54 34.11 5.72
CA LYS A 4 13.43 33.21 6.05
C LYS A 4 13.61 31.78 5.53
N ASP A 5 14.21 31.62 4.34
CA ASP A 5 14.45 30.29 3.76
C ASP A 5 15.52 29.53 4.56
N ARG A 6 16.57 30.23 4.99
CA ARG A 6 17.62 29.68 5.86
C ARG A 6 17.07 29.25 7.21
N GLU A 7 16.21 30.06 7.84
CA GLU A 7 15.58 29.72 9.12
C GLU A 7 14.67 28.48 9.00
N ARG A 8 13.90 28.39 7.91
CA ARG A 8 13.06 27.23 7.61
C ARG A 8 13.89 25.96 7.43
N PHE A 9 14.99 26.04 6.68
CA PHE A 9 15.89 24.91 6.47
C PHE A 9 16.50 24.39 7.78
N LEU A 10 16.99 25.30 8.64
CA LEU A 10 17.59 24.93 9.92
C LEU A 10 16.59 24.26 10.86
N ARG A 11 15.36 24.79 10.95
CA ARG A 11 14.29 24.19 11.76
C ARG A 11 13.94 22.77 11.31
N LEU A 12 13.90 22.53 10.00
CA LEU A 12 13.61 21.19 9.46
C LEU A 12 14.77 20.21 9.63
N LYS A 13 16.01 20.71 9.63
CA LYS A 13 17.20 19.89 9.91
C LYS A 13 17.34 19.51 11.38
N GLU A 14 16.86 20.36 12.27
CA GLU A 14 16.85 20.09 13.72
C GLU A 14 15.88 18.95 14.07
N SER A 15 14.69 18.91 13.47
CA SER A 15 13.73 17.81 13.68
C SER A 15 14.00 16.57 12.85
N ASN A 16 14.70 16.71 11.71
CA ASN A 16 15.10 15.60 10.86
C ASN A 16 16.57 15.77 10.41
N PRO A 17 17.54 15.07 11.04
CA PRO A 17 18.96 15.23 10.72
C PRO A 17 19.32 14.83 9.28
N TYR A 18 18.46 14.06 8.61
CA TYR A 18 18.61 13.66 7.21
C TYR A 18 17.87 14.60 6.24
N TYR A 19 17.33 15.73 6.70
CA TYR A 19 16.65 16.68 5.83
C TYR A 19 17.65 17.38 4.89
N GLN A 20 17.59 17.02 3.60
CA GLN A 20 18.51 17.54 2.57
C GLN A 20 18.04 18.85 1.92
N GLY A 21 16.86 19.36 2.29
CA GLY A 21 16.21 20.50 1.67
C GLY A 21 15.47 20.15 0.37
N PHE A 22 14.70 21.10 -0.15
CA PHE A 22 14.02 20.94 -1.45
C PHE A 22 15.05 21.02 -2.59
N ARG A 23 15.27 19.91 -3.30
CA ARG A 23 16.22 19.81 -4.43
C ARG A 23 15.51 19.74 -5.80
N GLY A 24 14.25 20.15 -5.88
CA GLY A 24 13.43 20.02 -7.08
C GLY A 24 12.90 18.61 -7.29
N SER A 25 12.22 18.38 -8.42
CA SER A 25 11.55 17.13 -8.77
C SER A 25 12.47 15.90 -8.92
N ALA A 26 13.79 16.08 -8.84
CA ALA A 26 14.78 15.02 -8.92
C ALA A 26 15.06 14.31 -7.59
N THR A 27 14.64 14.85 -6.43
CA THR A 27 14.58 14.06 -5.20
C THR A 27 13.37 13.15 -5.27
N ALA A 28 13.53 12.02 -5.96
CA ALA A 28 12.76 10.85 -5.63
C ALA A 28 12.99 10.59 -4.13
N THR A 29 12.02 10.95 -3.30
CA THR A 29 11.86 10.25 -2.03
C THR A 29 11.86 8.78 -2.41
N VAL A 30 12.92 8.07 -2.04
CA VAL A 30 12.92 6.60 -2.02
C VAL A 30 11.99 6.18 -0.89
N ALA A 31 10.72 6.57 -0.98
CA ALA A 31 9.67 5.75 -0.48
C ALA A 31 9.74 4.54 -1.39
N ALA A 32 10.43 3.49 -0.93
CA ALA A 32 10.25 2.19 -1.53
C ALA A 32 8.73 2.02 -1.73
N PRO A 33 8.25 1.76 -2.95
CA PRO A 33 6.82 1.54 -3.13
C PRO A 33 6.42 0.50 -2.06
N PRO A 34 5.32 0.74 -1.31
CA PRO A 34 4.88 -0.24 -0.34
C PRO A 34 4.86 -1.60 -1.01
N PRO A 35 5.26 -2.69 -0.33
CA PRO A 35 5.26 -4.01 -0.94
C PRO A 35 3.87 -4.22 -1.55
N GLN A 36 3.83 -4.33 -2.88
CA GLN A 36 2.58 -4.52 -3.58
C GLN A 36 2.00 -5.83 -3.03
N PRO A 37 0.78 -5.85 -2.48
CA PRO A 37 0.20 -7.09 -1.98
C PRO A 37 0.17 -8.09 -3.14
N VAL A 38 0.80 -9.25 -2.93
CA VAL A 38 0.82 -10.31 -3.93
C VAL A 38 -0.62 -10.80 -4.06
N THR A 39 -1.26 -10.50 -5.19
CA THR A 39 -2.65 -10.87 -5.44
C THR A 39 -2.74 -11.95 -6.50
N GLU A 40 -3.68 -12.85 -6.32
CA GLU A 40 -3.95 -13.94 -7.23
C GLU A 40 -5.41 -13.91 -7.70
N SER A 41 -5.63 -14.25 -8.97
CA SER A 41 -6.95 -14.41 -9.57
C SER A 41 -7.55 -15.77 -9.21
N VAL A 42 -8.54 -15.80 -8.32
CA VAL A 42 -9.27 -17.01 -7.91
C VAL A 42 -10.76 -16.88 -8.24
N THR A 43 -11.41 -18.00 -8.55
CA THR A 43 -12.86 -18.06 -8.80
C THR A 43 -13.60 -18.41 -7.53
N CYS A 44 -14.63 -17.65 -7.18
CA CYS A 44 -15.49 -17.96 -6.04
C CYS A 44 -16.31 -19.23 -6.31
N SER A 45 -16.30 -20.20 -5.39
CA SER A 45 -17.06 -21.45 -5.50
C SER A 45 -18.58 -21.26 -5.51
N VAL A 46 -19.08 -20.19 -4.86
CA VAL A 46 -20.52 -19.91 -4.75
C VAL A 46 -21.05 -19.14 -5.96
N CYS A 47 -20.45 -18.00 -6.28
CA CYS A 47 -20.96 -17.10 -7.32
C CYS A 47 -20.24 -17.22 -8.67
N ASN A 48 -19.23 -18.09 -8.79
CA ASN A 48 -18.42 -18.32 -9.99
C ASN A 48 -17.80 -17.06 -10.60
N ARG A 49 -17.63 -16.00 -9.79
CA ARG A 49 -16.97 -14.76 -10.21
C ARG A 49 -15.49 -14.81 -9.88
N ARG A 50 -14.67 -14.37 -10.84
CA ARG A 50 -13.23 -14.22 -10.66
C ARG A 50 -12.93 -12.99 -9.80
N ARG A 51 -12.07 -13.15 -8.79
CA ARG A 51 -11.65 -12.13 -7.83
C ARG A 51 -10.13 -12.09 -7.75
N ASN A 52 -9.58 -10.90 -7.60
CA ASN A 52 -8.18 -10.73 -7.21
C ASN A 52 -8.12 -10.65 -5.69
N VAL A 53 -7.44 -11.61 -5.08
CA VAL A 53 -7.41 -11.79 -3.62
C VAL A 53 -5.95 -11.84 -3.18
N ASN A 54 -5.62 -11.24 -2.03
CA ASN A 54 -4.27 -11.31 -1.48
C ASN A 54 -3.95 -12.77 -1.12
N VAL A 55 -2.82 -13.29 -1.57
CA VAL A 55 -2.34 -14.67 -1.31
C VAL A 55 -2.37 -15.05 0.16
N GLU A 56 -2.17 -14.10 1.07
CA GLU A 56 -2.23 -14.32 2.53
C GLU A 56 -3.63 -14.68 3.04
N ASN A 57 -4.68 -14.34 2.29
CA ASN A 57 -6.08 -14.60 2.62
C ASN A 57 -6.70 -15.72 1.77
N LEU A 58 -5.91 -16.41 0.93
CA LEU A 58 -6.40 -17.58 0.21
C LEU A 58 -6.31 -18.83 1.10
N PRO A 59 -7.32 -19.71 1.09
CA PRO A 59 -7.17 -21.07 1.58
C PRO A 59 -6.11 -21.85 0.77
N GLU A 60 -5.53 -22.90 1.37
CA GLU A 60 -4.62 -23.82 0.67
C GLU A 60 -5.28 -24.42 -0.57
N ASP A 61 -6.56 -24.78 -0.46
CA ASP A 61 -7.39 -25.18 -1.59
C ASP A 61 -8.09 -23.97 -2.22
N ARG A 62 -7.62 -23.55 -3.39
CA ARG A 62 -8.14 -22.38 -4.11
C ARG A 62 -9.54 -22.59 -4.67
N SER A 63 -9.97 -23.84 -4.82
CA SER A 63 -11.30 -24.18 -5.33
C SER A 63 -12.39 -23.99 -4.28
N GLU A 64 -12.03 -23.99 -3.00
CA GLU A 64 -12.96 -23.73 -1.89
C GLU A 64 -13.16 -22.23 -1.59
N TYR A 65 -12.43 -21.33 -2.26
CA TYR A 65 -12.52 -19.89 -2.00
C TYR A 65 -13.95 -19.35 -2.14
N VAL A 66 -14.47 -18.77 -1.05
CA VAL A 66 -15.75 -18.03 -1.02
C VAL A 66 -15.47 -16.54 -0.88
N CYS A 67 -16.01 -15.71 -1.78
CA CYS A 67 -15.80 -14.26 -1.72
C CYS A 67 -16.56 -13.62 -0.55
N LEU A 68 -16.03 -12.50 -0.03
CA LEU A 68 -16.61 -11.75 1.10
C LEU A 68 -18.13 -11.50 0.99
N ARG A 69 -18.63 -11.20 -0.21
CA ARG A 69 -20.07 -11.00 -0.41
C ARG A 69 -20.90 -12.26 -0.13
N CYS A 70 -20.42 -13.42 -0.58
CA CYS A 70 -21.10 -14.69 -0.34
C CYS A 70 -20.94 -15.16 1.11
N GLN A 71 -19.83 -14.80 1.77
CA GLN A 71 -19.64 -15.06 3.20
C GLN A 71 -20.64 -14.24 4.05
N ASP A 72 -20.84 -12.97 3.71
CA ASP A 72 -21.80 -12.07 4.37
C ASP A 72 -23.25 -12.58 4.21
N GLU A 73 -23.61 -13.07 3.02
CA GLU A 73 -24.92 -13.68 2.75
C GLU A 73 -25.14 -15.03 3.46
N GLN A 74 -24.06 -15.69 3.91
CA GLN A 74 -24.10 -16.96 4.65
C GLN A 74 -24.03 -16.79 6.16
N ALA A 75 -23.72 -15.58 6.66
CA ALA A 75 -23.75 -15.28 8.08
C ALA A 75 -25.21 -15.21 8.57
N PRO A 76 -25.54 -15.83 9.72
CA PRO A 76 -26.90 -15.91 10.25
C PRO A 76 -27.47 -14.57 10.72
#